data_AF-A0AAP0KAG9-F1
#
_entry.id   AF-A0AAP0KAG9-F1
#
_cell.length_a   1.000
_cell.length_b   1.000
_cell.length_c   1.000
_cell.angle_alpha   90.00
_cell.angle_beta   90.00
_cell.angle_gamma   90.00
#
_symmetry.space_group_name_H-M   'P 1'
#
loop_
_entity.id
_entity.type
_entity.pdbx_description
1 polymer ?
#
loop_
_entity_poly.entity_id
_entity_poly.type
_entity_poly.pdbx_seq_one_letter_code
_entity_poly.pdbx_strand_id
1 'polypeptide(L)'
;MHLTASYQLHLESYACALGNVYTFGPTFRAEKSQPSKHLAELWNVELEMAFANLEDVSNCAEDYIKFLCQSVLENCPEVIKFMAKKVYNTLWDCLKSVATSSFERIIYT
;
A
#
# COMPACT_ATOMS: atom_id res chain seq x y z
N MET A 1 9.96 -22.46 14.40
CA MET A 1 9.05 -21.91 13.38
C MET A 1 8.54 -20.58 13.91
N HIS A 2 8.62 -19.52 13.11
CA HIS A 2 8.21 -18.17 13.50
C HIS A 2 7.17 -17.65 12.53
N LEU A 3 6.32 -16.75 12.99
CA LEU A 3 5.42 -16.00 12.13
C LEU A 3 6.23 -14.98 11.34
N THR A 4 5.95 -14.83 10.04
CA THR A 4 6.75 -13.97 9.18
C THR A 4 6.41 -12.49 9.38
N ALA A 5 7.43 -11.64 9.28
CA ALA A 5 7.26 -10.19 9.26
C ALA A 5 7.08 -9.64 7.82
N SER A 6 7.43 -10.44 6.80
CA SER A 6 7.31 -10.09 5.37
C SER A 6 7.42 -11.34 4.49
N TYR A 7 6.85 -11.28 3.29
CA TYR A 7 6.93 -12.31 2.25
C TYR A 7 7.95 -11.99 1.15
N GLN A 8 8.63 -10.84 1.21
CA GLN A 8 9.54 -10.34 0.16
C GLN A 8 10.52 -11.41 -0.37
N LEU A 9 11.28 -12.07 0.51
CA LEU A 9 12.25 -13.09 0.09
C LEU A 9 11.60 -14.30 -0.62
N HIS A 10 10.35 -14.62 -0.29
CA HIS A 10 9.60 -15.65 -1.00
C HIS A 10 9.16 -15.14 -2.38
N LEU A 11 8.72 -13.89 -2.46
CA LEU A 11 8.34 -13.25 -3.72
C LEU A 11 9.51 -13.12 -4.69
N GLU A 12 10.72 -12.80 -4.24
CA GLU A 12 11.93 -12.74 -5.08
C GLU A 12 12.17 -14.07 -5.83
N SER A 13 12.03 -15.20 -5.13
CA SER A 13 12.14 -16.53 -5.74
C SER A 13 11.07 -16.77 -6.80
N TYR A 14 9.82 -16.38 -6.53
CA TYR A 14 8.72 -16.53 -7.49
C TYR A 14 8.85 -15.56 -8.67
N ALA A 15 9.33 -14.34 -8.47
CA ALA A 15 9.53 -13.34 -9.51
C ALA A 15 10.55 -13.83 -10.55
N CYS A 16 11.60 -14.55 -10.14
CA CYS A 16 12.54 -15.18 -11.05
C CYS A 16 11.90 -16.17 -12.04
N ALA A 17 10.76 -16.78 -11.69
CA ALA A 17 10.06 -17.74 -12.55
C ALA A 17 8.81 -17.17 -13.23
N LEU A 18 8.09 -16.28 -12.56
CA LEU A 18 6.77 -15.77 -12.98
C LEU A 18 6.79 -14.31 -13.45
N GLY A 19 7.91 -13.61 -13.29
CA GLY A 19 8.04 -12.21 -13.64
C GLY A 19 7.49 -11.29 -12.56
N ASN A 20 6.18 -11.03 -12.60
CA ASN A 20 5.51 -10.11 -11.67
C ASN A 20 4.61 -10.89 -10.72
N VAL A 21 4.83 -10.73 -9.42
CA VAL A 21 4.12 -11.47 -8.37
C VAL A 21 3.71 -10.54 -7.24
N TYR A 22 2.64 -10.91 -6.53
CA TYR A 22 2.22 -10.20 -5.33
C TYR A 22 1.72 -11.18 -4.27
N THR A 23 1.76 -10.77 -3.01
CA THR A 23 1.07 -11.42 -1.90
C THR A 23 0.05 -10.49 -1.29
N PHE A 24 -0.98 -11.09 -0.69
CA PHE A 24 -1.93 -10.42 0.18
C PHE A 24 -2.12 -11.32 1.40
N GLY A 25 -1.54 -10.97 2.54
CA GLY A 25 -1.54 -11.87 3.70
C GLY A 25 -1.10 -11.23 5.00
N PRO A 26 -1.29 -11.93 6.13
CA PRO A 26 -0.96 -11.43 7.45
C PRO A 26 0.56 -11.49 7.70
N THR A 27 1.08 -10.44 8.31
CA THR A 27 2.45 -10.33 8.80
C THR A 27 2.44 -9.93 10.27
N PHE A 28 3.50 -10.31 10.98
CA PHE A 28 3.53 -10.26 12.43
C PHE A 28 4.76 -9.52 12.95
N ARG A 29 4.55 -8.65 13.94
CA ARG A 29 5.62 -7.92 14.64
C ARG A 29 5.55 -8.24 16.12
N ALA A 30 6.64 -8.79 16.65
CA ALA A 30 6.75 -9.19 18.06
C ALA A 30 7.32 -8.07 18.96
N GLU A 31 7.47 -6.86 18.44
CA GLU A 31 7.98 -5.72 19.21
C GLU A 31 6.99 -5.28 20.29
N LYS A 32 7.51 -4.82 21.44
CA LYS A 32 6.67 -4.29 22.53
C LYS A 32 6.09 -2.94 22.11
N SER A 33 4.92 -2.98 21.49
CA SER A 33 4.20 -1.81 20.97
C SER A 33 3.85 -0.81 22.09
N GLN A 34 4.20 0.47 21.92
CA GLN A 34 3.80 1.57 22.81
C GLN A 34 2.87 2.64 22.17
N PRO A 35 2.87 2.92 20.85
CA PRO A 35 1.94 3.88 20.23
C PRO A 35 0.69 3.23 19.63
N SER A 36 -0.44 3.97 19.58
CA SER A 36 -1.75 3.54 19.03
C SER A 36 -1.77 3.14 17.54
N LYS A 37 -0.66 3.36 16.81
CA LYS A 37 -0.52 3.05 15.39
C LYS A 37 0.22 1.73 15.10
N HIS A 38 0.66 1.00 16.13
CA HIS A 38 1.37 -0.27 15.96
C HIS A 38 0.44 -1.43 16.25
N LEU A 39 0.42 -2.41 15.35
CA LEU A 39 -0.34 -3.65 15.51
C LEU A 39 0.64 -4.82 15.45
N ALA A 40 0.40 -5.83 16.29
CA ALA A 40 1.18 -7.06 16.30
C ALA A 40 0.90 -7.93 15.07
N GLU A 41 -0.26 -7.75 14.44
CA GLU A 41 -0.68 -8.40 13.20
C GLU A 41 -1.18 -7.33 12.22
N LEU A 42 -0.67 -7.35 10.99
CA LEU A 42 -0.99 -6.41 9.92
C LEU A 42 -1.15 -7.18 8.61
N TRP A 43 -2.10 -6.76 7.78
CA TRP A 43 -2.25 -7.29 6.43
C TRP A 43 -1.45 -6.45 5.47
N ASN A 44 -0.47 -7.09 4.81
CA ASN A 44 0.36 -6.43 3.83
C ASN A 44 -0.03 -6.87 2.42
N VAL A 45 0.06 -5.92 1.50
CA VAL A 45 0.19 -6.20 0.08
C VAL A 45 1.65 -5.98 -0.26
N GLU A 46 2.34 -7.05 -0.66
CA GLU A 46 3.74 -6.98 -1.08
C GLU A 46 3.83 -7.43 -2.53
N LEU A 47 4.63 -6.75 -3.34
CA LEU A 47 4.80 -7.05 -4.75
C LEU A 47 6.28 -7.12 -5.08
N GLU A 48 6.61 -7.97 -6.06
CA GLU A 48 7.96 -8.11 -6.58
C GLU A 48 7.89 -8.23 -8.11
N MET A 49 8.77 -7.51 -8.80
CA MET A 49 8.76 -7.36 -10.26
C MET A 49 10.14 -7.70 -10.83
N ALA A 50 10.24 -8.76 -11.61
CA ALA A 50 11.47 -9.09 -12.32
C ALA A 50 11.83 -8.03 -13.37
N PHE A 51 13.12 -7.78 -13.56
CA PHE A 51 13.67 -6.81 -14.51
C PHE A 51 13.26 -5.35 -14.27
N ALA A 52 12.67 -5.04 -13.11
CA ALA A 52 12.32 -3.69 -12.71
C ALA A 52 13.48 -3.01 -11.97
N ASN A 53 13.62 -1.70 -12.15
CA ASN A 53 14.47 -0.85 -11.33
C ASN A 53 13.62 -0.04 -10.33
N LEU A 54 14.27 0.82 -9.54
CA LEU A 54 13.58 1.64 -8.54
C LEU A 54 12.54 2.59 -9.15
N GLU A 55 12.79 3.13 -10.35
CA GLU A 55 11.86 4.01 -11.04
C GLU A 55 10.58 3.27 -11.45
N ASP A 56 10.73 2.05 -11.97
CA ASP A 56 9.61 1.18 -12.37
C ASP A 56 8.73 0.84 -11.16
N VAL A 57 9.36 0.40 -10.05
CA VAL A 57 8.62 0.04 -8.83
C VAL A 57 7.95 1.26 -8.21
N SER A 58 8.60 2.43 -8.25
CA SER A 58 8.01 3.68 -7.76
C SER A 58 6.81 4.14 -8.60
N ASN A 59 6.88 4.01 -9.93
CA ASN A 59 5.74 4.27 -10.82
C ASN A 59 4.58 3.32 -10.51
N CYS A 60 4.86 2.02 -10.35
CA CYS A 60 3.86 1.02 -10.01
C CYS A 60 3.17 1.33 -8.66
N ALA A 61 3.95 1.72 -7.65
CA ALA A 61 3.42 2.11 -6.34
C ALA A 61 2.50 3.35 -6.42
N GLU A 62 2.89 4.36 -7.20
CA GLU A 62 2.07 5.55 -7.43
C GLU A 62 0.76 5.21 -8.15
N ASP A 63 0.83 4.44 -9.23
CA ASP A 63 -0.33 3.99 -10.01
C ASP A 63 -1.29 3.16 -9.15
N TYR A 64 -0.75 2.27 -8.31
CA TYR A 64 -1.54 1.45 -7.39
C TYR A 64 -2.31 2.30 -6.38
N ILE A 65 -1.66 3.28 -5.75
CA ILE A 65 -2.31 4.17 -4.77
C ILE A 65 -3.40 5.00 -5.45
N LYS A 66 -3.11 5.57 -6.62
CA LYS A 66 -4.09 6.35 -7.41
C LYS A 66 -5.31 5.51 -7.79
N PHE A 67 -5.07 4.30 -8.28
CA PHE A 67 -6.12 3.35 -8.64
C PHE A 67 -7.03 3.04 -7.44
N LEU A 68 -6.46 2.77 -6.26
CA LEU A 68 -7.24 2.51 -5.05
C LEU A 68 -8.08 3.73 -4.65
N CYS A 69 -7.50 4.92 -4.63
CA CYS A 69 -8.23 6.15 -4.30
C CYS A 69 -9.40 6.37 -5.26
N GLN A 70 -9.17 6.21 -6.57
CA GLN A 70 -10.21 6.35 -7.59
C GLN A 70 -11.29 5.27 -7.44
N SER A 71 -10.90 4.01 -7.29
CA SER A 71 -11.82 2.88 -7.13
C SER A 71 -12.72 3.05 -5.91
N VAL A 72 -12.19 3.54 -4.79
CA VAL A 72 -12.98 3.81 -3.58
C VAL A 72 -13.96 4.97 -3.78
N LEU A 73 -13.56 6.03 -4.48
CA LEU A 73 -14.44 7.16 -4.79
C LEU A 73 -15.58 6.78 -5.73
N GLU A 74 -15.32 5.91 -6.71
CA GLU A 74 -16.30 5.45 -7.70
C GLU A 74 -17.25 4.41 -7.14
N ASN A 75 -16.72 3.40 -6.42
CA ASN A 75 -17.50 2.25 -5.98
C ASN A 75 -18.14 2.44 -4.59
N CYS A 76 -17.59 3.30 -3.74
CA CYS A 76 -18.02 3.45 -2.34
C CYS A 76 -18.32 4.92 -1.92
N PRO A 77 -18.96 5.76 -2.74
CA PRO A 77 -19.09 7.20 -2.45
C PRO A 77 -19.86 7.50 -1.17
N GLU A 78 -20.89 6.71 -0.84
CA GLU A 78 -21.71 6.93 0.36
C GLU A 78 -20.95 6.62 1.65
N VAL A 79 -20.08 5.60 1.64
CA VAL A 79 -19.20 5.29 2.77
C VAL A 79 -18.21 6.43 2.98
N ILE A 80 -17.62 6.97 1.92
CA ILE A 80 -16.67 8.08 2.03
C ILE A 80 -17.35 9.35 2.52
N LYS A 81 -18.55 9.69 2.04
CA LYS A 81 -19.32 10.84 2.56
C LYS A 81 -19.65 10.68 4.04
N PHE A 82 -20.04 9.47 4.45
CA PHE A 82 -20.31 9.17 5.85
C PHE A 82 -19.06 9.33 6.72
N MET A 83 -17.94 8.77 6.29
CA MET A 83 -16.65 8.89 6.98
C MET A 83 -16.16 10.34 7.04
N ALA A 84 -16.35 11.10 5.96
CA ALA A 84 -15.99 12.52 5.91
C ALA A 84 -16.75 13.33 6.98
N LYS A 85 -18.04 13.04 7.17
CA LYS A 85 -18.85 13.70 8.21
C LYS A 85 -18.42 13.35 9.64
N LYS A 86 -17.87 12.15 9.87
CA LYS A 86 -17.62 11.59 11.20
C LYS A 86 -16.17 11.70 11.68
N VAL A 87 -15.21 11.58 10.77
CA VAL A 87 -13.79 11.44 11.11
C VAL A 87 -12.98 12.61 10.57
N TYR A 88 -13.13 12.91 9.28
CA TYR A 88 -12.27 13.88 8.60
C TYR A 88 -13.00 14.56 7.44
N ASN A 89 -13.44 15.81 7.66
CA ASN A 89 -14.31 16.55 6.74
C ASN A 89 -13.72 16.76 5.33
N THR A 90 -12.39 16.79 5.19
CA THR A 90 -11.69 16.95 3.91
C THR A 90 -11.26 15.62 3.28
N LEU A 91 -11.73 14.48 3.78
CA LEU A 91 -11.37 13.14 3.27
C LEU A 91 -11.63 13.00 1.77
N TRP A 92 -12.79 13.47 1.32
CA TRP A 92 -13.18 13.39 -0.08
C TRP A 92 -12.18 14.14 -0.99
N ASP A 93 -11.88 15.39 -0.64
CA ASP A 93 -10.96 16.22 -1.41
C ASP A 93 -9.52 15.69 -1.34
N CYS A 94 -9.13 15.14 -0.20
CA CYS A 94 -7.83 14.48 -0.04
C CYS A 94 -7.69 13.28 -0.97
N LEU A 95 -8.66 12.35 -0.98
CA LEU A 95 -8.63 11.18 -1.87
C LEU A 95 -8.64 11.59 -3.34
N LYS A 96 -9.44 12.60 -3.69
CA LYS A 96 -9.48 13.13 -5.05
C LYS A 96 -8.14 13.75 -5.45
N SER A 97 -7.53 14.53 -4.56
CA SER A 97 -6.22 15.14 -4.79
C SER A 97 -5.13 14.08 -4.99
N VAL A 98 -5.10 13.04 -4.16
CA VAL A 98 -4.15 11.93 -4.28
C VAL A 98 -4.33 11.18 -5.60
N ALA A 99 -5.58 10.93 -6.01
CA ALA A 99 -5.88 10.24 -7.26
C ALA A 99 -5.42 11.03 -8.52
N THR A 100 -5.46 12.36 -8.48
CA THR A 100 -5.15 13.20 -9.66
C THR A 100 -3.74 13.75 -9.70
N SER A 101 -3.08 13.94 -8.56
CA SER A 101 -1.78 14.63 -8.48
C SER A 101 -0.63 13.68 -8.78
N SER A 102 0.46 14.17 -9.37
CA SER A 102 1.72 13.41 -9.51
C SER A 102 2.52 13.44 -8.21
N PHE A 103 3.19 12.34 -7.85
CA PHE A 103 3.98 12.28 -6.63
C PHE A 103 5.39 12.85 -6.88
N GLU A 104 5.82 13.75 -6.01
CA GLU A 104 7.17 14.30 -6.06
C GLU A 104 8.20 13.26 -5.57
N ARG A 105 9.32 13.14 -6.30
CA ARG A 105 10.43 12.24 -5.96
C ARG A 105 11.57 13.03 -5.35
N ILE A 106 11.82 12.82 -4.06
CA ILE A 106 12.84 13.53 -3.30
C ILE A 106 13.92 12.54 -2.89
N ILE A 107 15.18 12.86 -3.24
CA ILE A 107 16.34 12.04 -2.88
C ILE A 107 16.67 12.30 -1.41
N TYR A 108 16.96 11.24 -0.66
CA TYR A 108 17.52 11.36 0.68
C TYR A 108 19.02 11.65 0.58
N THR A 109 19.43 12.89 0.89
CA THR A 109 20.84 13.35 0.92
C THR A 109 21.34 13.54 2.34
#